data_AF-A0A553FYC3-F1
#
_entry.id   AF-A0A553FYC3-F1
#
_cell.length_a   1.000
_cell.length_b   1.000
_cell.length_c   1.000
_cell.angle_alpha   90.00
_cell.angle_beta   90.00
_cell.angle_gamma   90.00
#
_symmetry.space_group_name_H-M   'P 1'
#
loop_
_entity.id
_entity.type
_entity.pdbx_description
1 polymer ?
#
loop_
_entity_poly.entity_id
_entity_poly.type
_entity_poly.pdbx_seq_one_letter_code
_entity_poly.pdbx_strand_id
1 'polypeptide(L)'
;MSDFLPLAGLALVDSLSAGTLVLPIALIVIWRRVRLGLLGTYLATIATAYCGLGIALLLGFDAAVSRLSGVSETDWFQWVTLVLGAGLFIFGVFSPNPKKPAATQTAGPEVPKTRASRLARGASLSATGMVGLALGAAVVEAATMLPYLGAMGIIQSMSFGFSGKVALIAGYCIIMVLPATLMAAIAGAAGPAIFPRLERAIRRLEYEAKVTLLWIAAIVGVYMAASSAQGLGLIG
;
A
#
# COMPACT_ATOMS: atom_id res chain seq x y z
N MET A 1 11.46 10.24 20.52
CA MET A 1 12.02 9.00 19.93
C MET A 1 10.97 7.89 19.77
N SER A 2 9.73 8.07 20.24
CA SER A 2 8.61 7.14 20.14
C SER A 2 8.05 6.97 18.72
N ASP A 3 8.24 7.96 17.84
CA ASP A 3 7.45 8.06 16.59
C ASP A 3 8.09 7.32 15.41
N PHE A 4 9.36 6.90 15.53
CA PHE A 4 10.04 6.10 14.51
C PHE A 4 9.54 4.67 14.44
N LEU A 5 9.10 4.12 15.58
CA LEU A 5 8.56 2.76 15.66
C LEU A 5 7.22 2.60 14.91
N PRO A 6 6.22 3.48 15.07
CA PRO A 6 5.02 3.44 14.25
C PRO A 6 5.31 3.74 12.77
N LEU A 7 6.25 4.64 12.45
CA LEU A 7 6.69 4.89 11.07
C LEU A 7 7.27 3.63 10.41
N ALA A 8 8.15 2.90 11.10
CA ALA A 8 8.70 1.65 10.62
C ALA A 8 7.61 0.58 10.48
N GLY A 9 6.70 0.47 11.45
CA GLY A 9 5.56 -0.45 11.39
C GLY A 9 4.65 -0.17 10.19
N LEU A 10 4.30 1.11 9.95
CA LEU A 10 3.50 1.53 8.80
C LEU A 10 4.23 1.27 7.49
N ALA A 11 5.54 1.49 7.42
CA ALA A 11 6.35 1.18 6.25
C ALA A 11 6.34 -0.32 5.94
N LEU A 12 6.39 -1.16 6.98
CA LEU A 12 6.29 -2.61 6.82
C LEU A 12 4.90 -3.03 6.33
N VAL A 13 3.83 -2.44 6.87
CA VAL A 13 2.47 -2.71 6.38
C VAL A 13 2.32 -2.31 4.91
N ASP A 14 2.87 -1.16 4.51
CA ASP A 14 2.81 -0.68 3.12
C ASP A 14 3.71 -1.50 2.18
N SER A 15 4.79 -2.09 2.71
CA SER A 15 5.63 -3.04 1.98
C SER A 15 4.93 -4.36 1.63
N LEU A 16 3.81 -4.68 2.28
CA LEU A 16 2.94 -5.83 1.97
C LEU A 16 1.85 -5.50 0.93
N SER A 17 1.77 -4.25 0.46
CA SER A 17 0.79 -3.82 -0.53
C SER A 17 0.90 -4.60 -1.85
N ALA A 18 -0.20 -4.63 -2.62
CA ALA A 18 -0.25 -5.41 -3.84
C ALA A 18 0.71 -4.87 -4.92
N GLY A 19 0.95 -3.56 -4.97
CA GLY A 19 1.87 -2.89 -5.88
C GLY A 19 3.33 -3.09 -5.49
N THR A 20 3.65 -3.16 -4.21
CA THR A 20 5.02 -3.20 -3.71
C THR A 20 5.57 -4.62 -3.58
N LEU A 21 4.72 -5.60 -3.27
CA LEU A 21 5.16 -7.00 -3.09
C LEU A 21 4.52 -7.94 -4.10
N VAL A 22 3.19 -7.89 -4.26
CA VAL A 22 2.46 -8.89 -5.06
C VAL A 22 2.77 -8.75 -6.56
N LEU A 23 2.81 -7.53 -7.11
CA LEU A 23 3.16 -7.29 -8.51
C LEU A 23 4.60 -7.73 -8.84
N PRO A 24 5.63 -7.35 -8.07
CA PRO A 24 7.00 -7.85 -8.26
C PRO A 24 7.10 -9.37 -8.26
N ILE A 25 6.43 -10.02 -7.31
CA ILE A 25 6.42 -11.49 -7.27
C ILE A 25 5.73 -12.06 -8.51
N ALA A 26 4.58 -11.50 -8.92
CA ALA A 26 3.86 -11.92 -10.11
C ALA A 26 4.70 -11.78 -11.38
N LEU A 27 5.44 -10.68 -11.54
CA LEU A 27 6.36 -10.46 -12.67
C LEU A 27 7.46 -11.53 -12.70
N ILE A 28 8.07 -11.85 -11.55
CA ILE A 28 9.12 -12.88 -11.46
C ILE A 28 8.58 -14.26 -11.84
N VAL A 29 7.39 -14.62 -11.36
CA VAL A 29 6.73 -15.90 -11.69
C VAL A 29 6.37 -15.97 -13.17
N ILE A 30 5.77 -14.92 -13.74
CA ILE A 30 5.36 -14.88 -15.15
C ILE A 30 6.57 -14.96 -16.08
N TRP A 31 7.64 -14.24 -15.76
CA TRP A 31 8.85 -14.25 -16.58
C TRP A 31 9.67 -15.54 -16.41
N ARG A 32 9.45 -16.31 -15.33
CA ARG A 32 10.27 -17.45 -14.90
C ARG A 32 11.76 -17.12 -14.79
N ARG A 33 12.09 -15.84 -14.59
CA ARG A 33 13.44 -15.30 -14.40
C ARG A 33 13.36 -13.91 -13.78
N VAL A 34 14.37 -13.55 -13.01
CA VAL A 34 14.50 -12.18 -12.50
C VAL A 34 15.11 -11.30 -13.59
N ARG A 35 14.32 -10.33 -14.08
CA ARG A 35 14.82 -9.31 -15.02
C ARG A 35 15.15 -8.05 -14.22
N LEU A 36 16.36 -8.01 -13.64
CA LEU A 36 16.81 -6.94 -12.73
C LEU A 36 16.59 -5.54 -13.31
N GLY A 37 16.85 -5.32 -14.60
CA GLY A 37 16.61 -4.02 -15.24
C GLY A 37 15.13 -3.60 -15.23
N LEU A 38 14.23 -4.46 -15.70
CA LEU A 38 12.79 -4.17 -15.77
C LEU A 38 12.16 -4.07 -14.38
N LEU A 39 12.51 -5.01 -13.49
CA LEU A 39 12.01 -5.00 -12.12
C LEU A 39 12.56 -3.80 -11.34
N GLY A 40 13.83 -3.45 -11.54
CA GLY A 40 14.44 -2.25 -10.99
C GLY A 40 13.75 -0.98 -11.47
N THR A 41 13.43 -0.87 -12.77
CA THR A 41 12.66 0.28 -13.28
C THR A 41 11.27 0.38 -12.67
N TYR A 42 10.58 -0.75 -12.46
CA TYR A 42 9.28 -0.77 -11.78
C TYR A 42 9.41 -0.28 -10.33
N LEU A 43 10.35 -0.85 -9.56
CA LEU A 43 10.55 -0.53 -8.14
C LEU A 43 11.04 0.92 -7.93
N ALA A 44 11.92 1.41 -8.81
CA ALA A 44 12.36 2.80 -8.78
C ALA A 44 11.21 3.76 -9.12
N THR A 45 10.37 3.41 -10.11
CA THR A 45 9.22 4.24 -10.48
C THR A 45 8.19 4.31 -9.35
N ILE A 46 7.83 3.19 -8.74
CA ILE A 46 6.84 3.18 -7.65
C ILE A 46 7.39 3.93 -6.42
N ALA A 47 8.67 3.74 -6.07
CA ALA A 47 9.32 4.50 -4.99
C ALA A 47 9.32 6.01 -5.25
N THR A 48 9.64 6.42 -6.49
CA THR A 48 9.70 7.84 -6.87
C THR A 48 8.30 8.45 -6.92
N ALA A 49 7.31 7.72 -7.43
CA ALA A 49 5.92 8.16 -7.47
C ALA A 49 5.37 8.39 -6.05
N TYR A 50 5.63 7.46 -5.13
CA TYR A 50 5.23 7.61 -3.73
C TYR A 50 6.00 8.73 -3.05
N CYS A 51 7.32 8.85 -3.26
CA CYS A 51 8.10 9.96 -2.72
C CYS A 51 7.55 11.31 -3.21
N GLY A 52 7.25 11.42 -4.51
CA GLY A 52 6.62 12.59 -5.11
C GLY A 52 5.24 12.89 -4.52
N LEU A 53 4.42 11.87 -4.29
CA LEU A 53 3.13 12.00 -3.63
C LEU A 53 3.28 12.50 -2.19
N GLY A 54 4.23 11.97 -1.43
CA GLY A 54 4.52 12.42 -0.06
C GLY A 54 5.03 13.87 -0.01
N ILE A 55 5.90 14.26 -0.94
CA ILE A 55 6.36 15.65 -1.06
C ILE A 55 5.20 16.57 -1.45
N ALA A 56 4.35 16.15 -2.39
CA ALA A 56 3.15 16.89 -2.77
C ALA A 56 2.19 17.05 -1.59
N LEU A 57 2.02 16.00 -0.78
CA LEU A 57 1.24 16.07 0.46
C LEU A 57 1.90 16.99 1.49
N LEU A 58 3.22 16.98 1.64
CA LEU A 58 3.95 17.89 2.53
C LEU A 58 3.74 19.36 2.16
N LEU A 59 3.90 19.69 0.88
CA LEU A 59 3.73 21.04 0.36
C LEU A 59 2.27 21.48 0.33
N GLY A 60 1.38 20.54 0.03
CA GLY A 60 -0.06 20.73 -0.01
C GLY A 60 -0.72 20.70 1.37
N PHE A 61 -0.04 20.24 2.42
CA PHE A 61 -0.67 20.02 3.73
C PHE A 61 -1.15 21.33 4.35
N ASP A 62 -0.34 22.39 4.35
CA ASP A 62 -0.73 23.68 4.93
C ASP A 62 -1.84 24.35 4.11
N ALA A 63 -1.79 24.22 2.77
CA ALA A 63 -2.84 24.69 1.87
C ALA A 63 -4.14 23.87 2.01
N ALA A 64 -4.04 22.56 2.23
CA ALA A 64 -5.17 21.68 2.46
C ALA A 64 -5.79 21.96 3.83
N VAL A 65 -4.99 22.06 4.89
CA VAL A 65 -5.44 22.34 6.26
C VAL A 65 -6.10 23.71 6.37
N SER A 66 -5.55 24.75 5.74
CA SER A 66 -6.18 26.09 5.75
C SER A 66 -7.49 26.18 4.97
N ARG A 67 -7.67 25.34 3.95
CA ARG A 67 -8.94 25.22 3.20
C ARG A 67 -9.93 24.29 3.88
N LEU A 68 -9.45 23.22 4.50
CA LEU A 68 -10.28 22.30 5.26
C LEU A 68 -10.70 22.91 6.59
N SER A 69 -9.88 23.69 7.30
CA SER A 69 -10.25 24.26 8.61
C SER A 69 -11.52 25.11 8.53
N GLY A 70 -11.70 25.88 7.45
CA GLY A 70 -12.95 26.63 7.21
C GLY A 70 -14.18 25.77 6.87
N VAL A 71 -13.99 24.52 6.44
CA VAL A 71 -15.06 23.56 6.09
C VAL A 71 -15.29 22.56 7.23
N SER A 72 -14.25 22.22 7.99
CA SER A 72 -14.22 21.26 9.09
C SER A 72 -14.98 21.75 10.33
N GLU A 73 -15.14 23.07 10.50
CA GLU A 73 -16.01 23.65 11.54
C GLU A 73 -17.51 23.56 11.18
N THR A 74 -17.86 23.12 9.97
CA THR A 74 -19.26 22.96 9.58
C THR A 74 -19.74 21.55 9.97
N ASP A 75 -20.89 21.46 10.65
CA ASP A 75 -21.55 20.19 11.03
C ASP A 75 -21.65 19.20 9.85
N TRP A 76 -21.81 19.72 8.63
CA TRP A 76 -21.82 18.95 7.39
C TRP A 76 -20.57 18.11 7.16
N PHE A 77 -19.38 18.65 7.44
CA PHE A 77 -18.12 17.94 7.26
C PHE A 77 -17.99 16.78 8.26
N GLN A 78 -18.46 16.96 9.50
CA GLN A 78 -18.48 15.91 10.51
C GLN A 78 -19.46 14.78 10.13
N TRP A 79 -20.62 15.10 9.57
CA TRP A 79 -21.55 14.10 9.02
C TRP A 79 -20.98 13.32 7.84
N VAL A 80 -20.31 14.00 6.89
CA VAL A 80 -19.65 13.32 5.76
C VAL A 80 -18.55 12.38 6.25
N THR A 81 -17.75 12.82 7.23
CA THR A 81 -16.66 12.01 7.82
C THR A 81 -17.22 10.81 8.62
N LEU A 82 -18.34 11.00 9.32
CA LEU A 82 -19.07 9.94 10.01
C LEU A 82 -19.60 8.88 9.02
N VAL A 83 -20.23 9.31 7.92
CA VAL A 83 -20.75 8.39 6.89
C VAL A 83 -19.61 7.65 6.19
N LEU A 84 -18.49 8.32 5.89
CA LEU A 84 -17.29 7.70 5.33
C LEU A 84 -16.67 6.68 6.29
N GLY A 85 -16.53 7.04 7.58
CA GLY A 85 -16.01 6.16 8.62
C GLY A 85 -16.91 4.93 8.84
N ALA A 86 -18.22 5.12 8.92
CA ALA A 86 -19.20 4.05 9.02
C ALA A 86 -19.20 3.15 7.77
N GLY A 87 -19.09 3.74 6.58
CA GLY A 87 -18.96 3.02 5.32
C GLY A 87 -17.70 2.16 5.27
N LEU A 88 -16.55 2.70 5.70
CA LEU A 88 -15.29 1.95 5.82
C LEU A 88 -15.38 0.81 6.83
N PHE A 89 -16.04 1.04 7.97
CA PHE A 89 -16.26 0.01 8.98
C PHE A 89 -17.15 -1.12 8.45
N ILE A 90 -18.29 -0.78 7.85
CA ILE A 90 -19.21 -1.76 7.27
C ILE A 90 -18.50 -2.54 6.16
N PHE A 91 -17.74 -1.86 5.30
CA PHE A 91 -16.95 -2.53 4.27
C PHE A 91 -15.88 -3.46 4.88
N GLY A 92 -15.14 -3.02 5.89
CA GLY A 92 -14.11 -3.84 6.56
C GLY A 92 -14.68 -5.08 7.27
N VAL A 93 -15.85 -4.95 7.90
CA VAL A 93 -16.48 -6.01 8.69
C VAL A 93 -17.33 -6.96 7.83
N PHE A 94 -18.07 -6.43 6.87
CA PHE A 94 -19.03 -7.20 6.07
C PHE A 94 -18.52 -7.58 4.68
N SER A 95 -17.35 -7.09 4.24
CA SER A 95 -16.74 -7.58 3.01
C SER A 95 -16.45 -9.08 3.15
N PRO A 96 -16.80 -9.90 2.14
CA PRO A 96 -16.58 -11.34 2.19
C PRO A 96 -15.13 -11.66 2.53
N ASN A 97 -14.92 -12.42 3.60
CA ASN A 97 -13.59 -12.88 3.97
C ASN A 97 -12.98 -13.60 2.75
N PRO A 98 -11.74 -13.25 2.34
CA PRO A 98 -11.10 -13.96 1.24
C PRO A 98 -11.08 -15.45 1.58
N LYS A 99 -11.44 -16.32 0.64
CA LYS A 99 -11.43 -17.77 0.90
C LYS A 99 -9.99 -18.21 1.16
N LYS A 100 -9.76 -18.83 2.33
CA LYS A 100 -8.47 -19.43 2.70
C LYS A 100 -8.09 -20.43 1.60
N PRO A 101 -6.89 -20.35 1.00
CA PRO A 101 -6.48 -21.35 0.02
C PRO A 101 -6.44 -22.72 0.70
N ALA A 102 -7.37 -23.61 0.34
CA ALA A 102 -7.33 -24.99 0.81
C ALA A 102 -6.01 -25.64 0.33
N ALA A 103 -5.33 -26.34 1.23
CA ALA A 103 -4.03 -26.98 0.97
C ALA A 103 -4.09 -28.14 -0.04
N THR A 104 -5.21 -28.33 -0.73
CA THR A 104 -5.48 -29.52 -1.54
C THR A 104 -6.19 -29.11 -2.83
N GLN A 105 -5.44 -28.56 -3.79
CA GLN A 105 -5.81 -28.66 -5.21
C GLN A 105 -4.57 -28.99 -6.03
N THR A 106 -4.38 -30.29 -6.23
CA THR A 106 -3.68 -30.87 -7.36
C THR A 106 -4.39 -30.45 -8.65
N ALA A 107 -3.80 -29.55 -9.45
CA ALA A 107 -3.96 -29.48 -10.92
C ALA A 107 -3.16 -28.31 -11.53
N GLY A 108 -2.10 -28.64 -12.30
CA GLY A 108 -1.57 -27.82 -13.40
C GLY A 108 -0.69 -26.59 -13.09
N PRO A 109 0.22 -26.20 -14.01
CA PRO A 109 0.99 -24.97 -13.95
C PRO A 109 0.12 -23.74 -14.31
N GLU A 110 -1.05 -23.60 -13.68
CA GLU A 110 -1.89 -22.42 -13.86
C GLU A 110 -1.54 -21.34 -12.84
N VAL A 111 -0.86 -20.30 -13.32
CA VAL A 111 -0.59 -19.06 -12.59
C VAL A 111 -1.93 -18.48 -12.08
N PRO A 112 -2.03 -18.07 -10.79
CA PRO A 112 -3.27 -17.56 -10.21
C PRO A 112 -3.90 -16.44 -11.08
N LYS A 113 -5.21 -16.49 -11.34
CA LYS A 113 -5.96 -15.52 -12.17
C LYS A 113 -6.29 -14.21 -11.40
N THR A 114 -5.33 -13.64 -10.70
CA THR A 114 -5.53 -12.43 -9.88
C THR A 114 -5.39 -11.14 -10.70
N ARG A 115 -5.80 -10.00 -10.14
CA ARG A 115 -5.74 -8.69 -10.83
C ARG A 115 -4.28 -8.28 -11.09
N ALA A 116 -3.40 -8.52 -10.10
CA ALA A 116 -1.96 -8.31 -10.23
C ALA A 116 -1.34 -9.20 -11.32
N SER A 117 -1.72 -10.48 -11.42
CA SER A 117 -1.22 -11.35 -12.49
C SER A 117 -1.74 -10.97 -13.88
N ARG A 118 -2.97 -10.44 -13.99
CA ARG A 118 -3.48 -9.87 -15.24
C ARG A 118 -2.72 -8.62 -15.67
N LEU A 119 -2.50 -7.69 -14.73
CA LEU A 119 -1.72 -6.48 -14.97
C LEU A 119 -0.27 -6.81 -15.37
N ALA A 120 0.36 -7.76 -14.66
CA ALA A 120 1.72 -8.19 -14.96
C ALA A 120 1.83 -8.94 -16.31
N ARG A 121 0.80 -9.70 -16.73
CA ARG A 121 0.76 -10.33 -18.07
C ARG A 121 0.56 -9.32 -19.20
N GLY A 122 -0.22 -8.27 -18.96
CA GLY A 122 -0.44 -7.19 -19.93
C GLY A 122 0.72 -6.19 -20.01
N ALA A 123 1.66 -6.25 -19.06
CA ALA A 123 2.78 -5.34 -19.03
C ALA A 123 3.76 -5.62 -20.17
N SER A 124 4.05 -4.61 -20.99
CA SER A 124 5.05 -4.74 -22.04
C SER A 124 6.43 -4.99 -21.43
N LEU A 125 7.25 -5.84 -22.05
CA LEU A 125 8.64 -6.12 -21.65
C LEU A 125 9.60 -4.97 -21.99
N SER A 126 9.19 -3.72 -21.72
CA SER A 126 9.93 -2.49 -21.97
C SER A 126 9.95 -1.63 -20.70
N ALA A 127 10.99 -0.82 -20.54
CA ALA A 127 11.12 0.12 -19.43
C ALA A 127 9.90 1.06 -19.34
N THR A 128 9.42 1.58 -20.47
CA THR A 128 8.23 2.44 -20.52
C THR A 128 6.97 1.74 -20.03
N GLY A 129 6.82 0.44 -20.34
CA GLY A 129 5.70 -0.35 -19.83
C GLY A 129 5.77 -0.61 -18.34
N MET A 130 6.98 -0.79 -17.79
CA MET A 130 7.17 -0.92 -16.34
C MET A 130 6.88 0.39 -15.61
N VAL A 131 7.24 1.53 -16.20
CA VAL A 131 6.88 2.86 -15.70
C VAL A 131 5.37 3.02 -15.68
N GLY A 132 4.68 2.74 -16.80
CA GLY A 132 3.23 2.82 -16.89
C GLY A 132 2.52 1.87 -15.91
N LEU A 133 3.04 0.65 -15.75
CA LEU A 133 2.53 -0.33 -14.78
C LEU A 133 2.68 0.18 -13.33
N ALA A 134 3.84 0.72 -12.98
CA ALA A 134 4.12 1.25 -11.64
C ALA A 134 3.26 2.46 -11.32
N LEU A 135 3.11 3.40 -12.27
CA LEU A 135 2.24 4.56 -12.11
C LEU A 135 0.77 4.15 -12.00
N GLY A 136 0.32 3.21 -12.85
CA GLY A 136 -1.04 2.68 -12.77
C GLY A 136 -1.31 1.97 -11.45
N ALA A 137 -0.37 1.19 -10.94
CA ALA A 137 -0.45 0.57 -9.63
C ALA A 137 -0.50 1.62 -8.51
N ALA A 138 0.38 2.63 -8.55
CA ALA A 138 0.40 3.73 -7.58
C ALA A 138 -0.95 4.47 -7.53
N VAL A 139 -1.55 4.78 -8.69
CA VAL A 139 -2.85 5.45 -8.76
C VAL A 139 -3.97 4.57 -8.20
N VAL A 140 -3.99 3.28 -8.56
CA VAL A 140 -5.03 2.35 -8.09
C VAL A 140 -4.95 2.14 -6.58
N GLU A 141 -3.74 2.08 -6.03
CA GLU A 141 -3.53 1.87 -4.60
C GLU A 141 -3.65 3.14 -3.77
N ALA A 142 -3.49 4.33 -4.37
CA ALA A 142 -3.49 5.61 -3.66
C ALA A 142 -4.79 5.84 -2.88
N ALA A 143 -5.91 5.30 -3.39
CA ALA A 143 -7.20 5.36 -2.72
C ALA A 143 -7.31 4.49 -1.46
N THR A 144 -6.44 3.50 -1.29
CA THR A 144 -6.46 2.52 -0.18
C THR A 144 -5.25 2.61 0.76
N MET A 145 -4.39 3.61 0.54
CA MET A 145 -3.12 3.85 1.24
C MET A 145 -3.29 4.48 2.65
N LEU A 146 -4.23 3.99 3.45
CA LEU A 146 -4.37 4.41 4.86
C LEU A 146 -3.02 4.41 5.62
N PRO A 147 -2.16 3.38 5.48
CA PRO A 147 -0.87 3.35 6.17
C PRO A 147 0.07 4.48 5.76
N TYR A 148 0.15 4.78 4.46
CA TYR A 148 0.99 5.84 3.92
C TYR A 148 0.51 7.22 4.37
N LEU A 149 -0.80 7.48 4.31
CA LEU A 149 -1.39 8.74 4.77
C LEU A 149 -1.17 8.96 6.27
N GLY A 150 -1.31 7.90 7.08
CA GLY A 150 -0.96 7.93 8.50
C GLY A 150 0.51 8.27 8.73
N ALA A 151 1.43 7.68 7.96
CA ALA A 151 2.85 7.99 8.04
C ALA A 151 3.14 9.46 7.67
N MET A 152 2.48 10.01 6.65
CA MET A 152 2.62 11.43 6.28
C MET A 152 2.14 12.35 7.41
N GLY A 153 1.02 12.03 8.07
CA GLY A 153 0.54 12.78 9.23
C GLY A 153 1.55 12.81 10.39
N ILE A 154 2.20 11.68 10.67
CA ILE A 154 3.26 11.59 11.68
C ILE A 154 4.48 12.42 11.27
N ILE A 155 4.94 12.32 10.01
CA ILE A 155 6.09 13.10 9.52
C ILE A 155 5.78 14.60 9.56
N GLN A 156 4.53 14.98 9.30
CA GLN A 156 4.08 16.37 9.29
C GLN A 156 4.09 16.98 10.71
N SER A 157 3.73 16.21 11.74
CA SER A 157 3.75 16.67 13.14
C SER A 157 5.14 16.71 13.79
N MET A 158 6.14 16.04 13.20
CA MET A 158 7.51 16.09 13.69
C MET A 158 8.13 17.49 13.52
N SER A 159 8.95 17.89 14.50
CA SER A 159 9.66 19.17 14.56
C SER A 159 10.85 19.29 13.59
N PHE A 160 10.94 18.42 12.58
CA PHE A 160 12.00 18.48 11.56
C PHE A 160 11.76 19.61 10.56
N GLY A 161 12.85 20.22 10.08
CA GLY A 161 12.79 21.11 8.92
C GLY A 161 12.37 20.37 7.64
N PHE A 162 12.01 21.12 6.60
CA PHE A 162 11.51 20.58 5.33
C PHE A 162 12.42 19.47 4.76
N SER A 163 13.73 19.71 4.71
CA SER A 163 14.72 18.72 4.23
C SER A 163 14.73 17.44 5.08
N GLY A 164 14.52 17.54 6.39
CA GLY A 164 14.43 16.38 7.27
C GLY A 164 13.17 15.55 7.01
N LYS A 165 12.02 16.21 6.78
CA LYS A 165 10.77 15.53 6.41
C LYS A 165 10.88 14.84 5.05
N VAL A 166 11.50 15.47 4.06
CA VAL A 166 11.79 14.85 2.75
C VAL A 166 12.70 13.63 2.91
N ALA A 167 13.74 13.71 3.75
CA ALA A 167 14.62 12.57 4.01
C ALA A 167 13.88 11.41 4.68
N LEU A 168 12.94 11.69 5.60
CA LEU A 168 12.10 10.66 6.22
C LEU A 168 11.17 9.99 5.21
N ILE A 169 10.55 10.75 4.30
CA ILE A 169 9.73 10.20 3.21
C ILE A 169 10.56 9.30 2.30
N ALA A 170 11.76 9.74 1.92
CA ALA A 170 12.66 8.94 1.11
C ALA A 170 13.05 7.64 1.83
N GLY A 171 13.40 7.71 3.12
CA GLY A 171 13.68 6.55 3.97
C GLY A 171 12.50 5.59 4.07
N TYR A 172 11.29 6.11 4.25
CA TYR A 172 10.05 5.33 4.25
C TYR A 172 9.88 4.57 2.92
N CYS A 173 10.03 5.24 1.78
CA CYS A 173 9.89 4.63 0.46
C CYS A 173 10.97 3.54 0.21
N ILE A 174 12.17 3.73 0.74
CA ILE A 174 13.24 2.71 0.67
C ILE A 174 12.83 1.47 1.46
N ILE A 175 12.38 1.64 2.71
CA ILE A 175 11.92 0.52 3.56
C ILE A 175 10.75 -0.21 2.89
N MET A 176 9.82 0.52 2.28
CA MET A 176 8.66 -0.02 1.58
C MET A 176 9.05 -0.94 0.41
N VAL A 177 10.11 -0.61 -0.34
CA VAL A 177 10.55 -1.36 -1.52
C VAL A 177 11.58 -2.45 -1.19
N LEU A 178 12.19 -2.38 -0.01
CA LEU A 178 13.25 -3.29 0.44
C LEU A 178 12.86 -4.77 0.46
N PRO A 179 11.66 -5.19 0.91
CA PRO A 179 11.27 -6.60 0.85
C PRO A 179 11.22 -7.15 -0.57
N ALA A 180 10.77 -6.35 -1.53
CA ALA A 180 10.68 -6.75 -2.93
C ALA A 180 12.06 -6.85 -3.59
N THR A 181 12.99 -5.94 -3.27
CA THR A 181 14.37 -6.00 -3.77
C THR A 181 15.12 -7.19 -3.19
N LEU A 182 14.98 -7.46 -1.89
CA LEU A 182 15.54 -8.65 -1.24
C LEU A 182 15.01 -9.93 -1.86
N MET A 183 13.70 -10.02 -2.06
CA MET A 183 13.07 -11.19 -2.67
C MET A 183 13.53 -11.39 -4.13
N ALA A 184 13.68 -10.32 -4.90
CA ALA A 184 14.25 -10.37 -6.24
C ALA A 184 15.71 -10.86 -6.25
N ALA A 185 16.53 -10.41 -5.31
CA ALA A 185 17.93 -10.85 -5.17
C ALA A 185 18.00 -12.34 -4.81
N ILE A 186 17.21 -12.79 -3.82
CA ILE A 186 17.11 -14.19 -3.42
C ILE A 186 16.63 -15.05 -4.59
N ALA A 187 15.61 -14.61 -5.32
CA ALA A 187 15.09 -15.34 -6.48
C ALA A 187 16.11 -15.43 -7.63
N GLY A 188 16.93 -14.39 -7.81
CA GLY A 188 18.03 -14.39 -8.77
C GLY A 188 19.13 -15.39 -8.39
N ALA A 189 19.49 -15.46 -7.10
CA ALA A 189 20.53 -16.35 -6.60
C ALA A 189 20.09 -17.82 -6.51
N ALA A 190 18.84 -18.07 -6.09
CA ALA A 190 18.30 -19.43 -5.90
C ALA A 190 17.88 -20.12 -7.22
N GLY A 191 17.76 -19.38 -8.31
CA GLY A 191 17.45 -19.92 -9.63
C GLY A 191 16.07 -20.60 -9.72
N PRO A 192 15.88 -21.54 -10.67
CA PRO A 192 14.56 -22.10 -10.98
C PRO A 192 13.84 -22.85 -9.85
N ALA A 193 14.57 -23.28 -8.81
CA ALA A 193 14.02 -24.05 -7.70
C ALA A 193 13.07 -23.25 -6.78
N ILE A 194 13.10 -21.92 -6.85
CA ILE A 194 12.32 -21.06 -5.97
C ILE A 194 10.92 -20.71 -6.50
N PHE A 195 10.71 -20.78 -7.83
CA PHE A 195 9.43 -20.46 -8.47
C PHE A 195 8.20 -21.17 -7.86
N PRO A 196 8.22 -22.49 -7.55
CA PRO A 196 7.06 -23.15 -6.94
C PRO A 196 6.81 -22.73 -5.48
N ARG A 197 7.82 -22.24 -4.77
CA ARG A 197 7.64 -21.63 -3.43
C ARG A 197 7.06 -20.23 -3.55
N LEU A 198 7.53 -19.48 -4.54
CA LEU A 198 7.11 -18.12 -4.82
C LEU A 198 5.63 -18.04 -5.23
N GLU A 199 5.16 -18.96 -6.07
CA GLU A 199 3.73 -19.11 -6.41
C GLU A 199 2.84 -19.39 -5.20
N ARG A 200 3.31 -20.22 -4.26
CA ARG A 200 2.63 -20.47 -2.98
C ARG A 200 2.62 -19.23 -2.10
N ALA A 201 3.74 -18.50 -2.06
CA ALA A 201 3.87 -17.26 -1.31
C ALA A 201 2.89 -16.20 -1.81
N ILE A 202 2.71 -16.02 -3.12
CA ILE A 202 1.73 -15.06 -3.68
C ILE A 202 0.34 -15.31 -3.12
N ARG A 203 -0.13 -16.56 -3.15
CA ARG A 203 -1.49 -16.90 -2.67
C ARG A 203 -1.66 -16.63 -1.17
N ARG A 204 -0.61 -16.89 -0.38
CA ARG A 204 -0.62 -16.57 1.06
C ARG A 204 -0.59 -15.06 1.30
N LEU A 205 0.33 -14.36 0.64
CA LEU A 205 0.49 -12.90 0.79
C LEU A 205 -0.76 -12.15 0.34
N GLU A 206 -1.39 -12.52 -0.77
CA GLU A 206 -2.65 -11.92 -1.20
C GLU A 206 -3.79 -12.17 -0.22
N TYR A 207 -3.84 -13.35 0.41
CA TYR A 207 -4.83 -13.66 1.45
C TYR A 207 -4.59 -12.81 2.70
N GLU A 208 -3.37 -12.86 3.24
CA GLU A 208 -2.99 -12.14 4.46
C GLU A 208 -3.11 -10.63 4.27
N ALA A 209 -2.59 -10.08 3.17
CA ALA A 209 -2.70 -8.65 2.87
C ALA A 209 -4.16 -8.19 2.80
N LYS A 210 -5.06 -8.97 2.17
CA LYS A 210 -6.49 -8.65 2.15
C LYS A 210 -7.11 -8.68 3.54
N VAL A 211 -6.79 -9.68 4.36
CA VAL A 211 -7.29 -9.78 5.73
C VAL A 211 -6.79 -8.61 6.57
N THR A 212 -5.50 -8.28 6.50
CA THR A 212 -4.90 -7.14 7.22
C THR A 212 -5.51 -5.81 6.76
N LEU A 213 -5.69 -5.60 5.46
CA LEU A 213 -6.35 -4.41 4.90
C LEU A 213 -7.79 -4.25 5.40
N LEU A 214 -8.56 -5.35 5.46
CA LEU A 214 -9.94 -5.33 5.98
C LEU A 214 -9.97 -4.94 7.46
N TRP A 215 -9.05 -5.48 8.27
CA TRP A 215 -8.93 -5.12 9.69
C TRP A 215 -8.47 -3.68 9.91
N ILE A 216 -7.50 -3.19 9.14
CA ILE A 216 -7.06 -1.79 9.18
C ILE A 216 -8.22 -0.87 8.80
N ALA A 217 -8.93 -1.18 7.71
CA ALA A 217 -10.10 -0.42 7.27
C ALA A 217 -11.19 -0.40 8.35
N ALA A 218 -11.44 -1.52 9.02
CA ALA A 218 -12.39 -1.60 10.13
C ALA A 218 -11.95 -0.72 11.32
N ILE A 219 -10.69 -0.83 11.77
CA ILE A 219 -10.17 -0.05 12.91
C ILE A 219 -10.21 1.45 12.63
N VAL A 220 -9.75 1.87 11.44
CA VAL A 220 -9.77 3.29 11.06
C VAL A 220 -11.19 3.79 10.85
N GLY A 221 -12.07 2.97 10.28
CA GLY A 221 -13.49 3.29 10.16
C GLY A 221 -14.14 3.58 11.51
N VAL A 222 -13.88 2.74 12.52
CA VAL A 222 -14.35 2.97 13.90
C VAL A 222 -13.79 4.27 14.46
N TYR A 223 -12.48 4.51 14.32
CA TYR A 223 -11.84 5.72 14.85
C TYR A 223 -12.41 7.00 14.21
N MET A 224 -12.59 7.00 12.88
CA MET A 224 -13.20 8.14 12.16
C MET A 224 -14.65 8.36 12.58
N ALA A 225 -15.43 7.29 12.74
CA ALA A 225 -16.81 7.40 13.18
C ALA A 225 -16.93 7.91 14.63
N ALA A 226 -16.11 7.37 15.54
CA ALA A 226 -16.11 7.77 16.95
C ALA A 226 -15.67 9.23 17.14
N SER A 227 -14.59 9.65 16.48
CA SER A 227 -14.11 11.04 16.55
C SER A 227 -15.13 12.03 15.97
N SER A 228 -15.79 11.69 14.86
CA SER A 228 -16.84 12.53 14.27
C SER A 228 -18.09 12.59 15.15
N ALA A 229 -18.48 11.47 15.77
CA ALA A 229 -19.64 11.41 16.64
C ALA A 229 -19.42 12.17 17.97
N GLN A 230 -18.19 12.20 18.49
CA GLN A 230 -17.81 13.09 19.60
C GLN A 230 -17.86 14.57 19.19
N GLY A 231 -17.34 14.90 18.01
CA GLY A 231 -17.40 16.27 17.46
C GLY A 231 -18.83 16.80 17.27
N LEU A 232 -19.78 15.90 16.96
CA LEU A 232 -21.22 16.18 16.82
C LEU A 232 -21.99 16.11 18.16
N GLY A 233 -21.34 15.75 19.27
CA GLY A 233 -22.00 15.58 20.57
C GLY A 233 -22.96 14.38 20.66
N LEU A 234 -22.86 13.42 19.73
CA LEU A 234 -23.69 12.21 19.69
C LEU A 234 -23.24 11.16 20.73
N ILE A 235 -21.99 11.24 21.15
CA ILE A 235 -21.36 10.44 22.20
C ILE A 235 -20.42 11.35 22.99
N GLY A 236 -20.34 11.12 24.31
CA GLY A 236 -19.64 11.99 25.28
C GLY A 236 -18.13 12.06 25.13
#